data_AF-A0A821XGD3-F1
#
_entry.id   AF-A0A821XGD3-F1
#
_cell.length_a   1.000
_cell.length_b   1.000
_cell.length_c   1.000
_cell.angle_alpha   90.00
_cell.angle_beta   90.00
_cell.angle_gamma   90.00
#
_symmetry.space_group_name_H-M   'P 1'
#
loop_
_entity.id
_entity.type
_entity.pdbx_description
1 polymer ?
#
loop_
_entity_poly.entity_id
_entity_poly.type
_entity_poly.pdbx_seq_one_letter_code
_entity_poly.pdbx_strand_id
1 'polypeptide(L)'
;MGAYLSSPICDKDTITSSNDRLAYAASSMQGWRMSQEDAHNAILDFDDKTSFFAVYDGHGGAEIALYCARHLPDFLKQLDSYQEGRLKDALIEGFLKFDSLLLDPNVKEILQTLADLKDKNDNDEQIDDASDGVIVSTNVSEELNVEEAQLLKKEAELPIEELLKRYGDDGKTFQSPMISKNKAHNLLKVDDKTTKNVE
;
A
#
# COMPACT_ATOMS: atom_id res chain seq x y z
N MET A 1 23.35 7.25 1.80
CA MET A 1 22.28 8.11 1.25
C MET A 1 21.16 8.18 2.30
N GLY A 2 20.25 9.16 2.26
CA GLY A 2 19.16 9.27 3.26
C GLY A 2 18.05 8.24 3.00
N ALA A 3 16.92 8.35 3.70
CA ALA A 3 15.73 7.51 3.47
C ALA A 3 14.92 7.88 2.21
N TYR A 4 15.53 8.67 1.32
CA TYR A 4 14.91 9.19 0.12
C TYR A 4 15.77 8.91 -1.10
N LEU A 5 15.10 8.59 -2.20
CA LEU A 5 15.69 8.51 -3.53
C LEU A 5 16.16 9.89 -4.02
N SER A 6 17.09 9.92 -4.97
CA SER A 6 17.52 11.17 -5.62
C SER A 6 16.43 11.79 -6.50
N SER A 7 15.46 11.00 -6.93
CA SER A 7 14.29 11.42 -7.70
C SER A 7 13.11 10.48 -7.39
N PRO A 8 11.86 10.95 -7.48
CA PRO A 8 10.72 10.12 -7.14
C PRO A 8 10.41 9.11 -8.25
N ILE A 9 10.05 7.89 -7.86
CA ILE A 9 9.40 6.93 -8.76
C ILE A 9 7.96 7.37 -8.96
N CYS A 10 7.65 7.75 -10.20
CA CYS A 10 6.36 8.34 -10.57
C CYS A 10 5.42 7.36 -11.28
N ASP A 11 5.84 6.11 -11.43
CA ASP A 11 5.02 5.04 -12.00
C ASP A 11 3.81 4.78 -11.10
N LYS A 12 2.67 4.55 -11.75
CA LYS A 12 1.37 4.44 -11.10
C LYS A 12 0.77 3.09 -11.40
N ASP A 13 0.61 2.27 -10.38
CA ASP A 13 -0.20 1.07 -10.48
C ASP A 13 -1.65 1.48 -10.28
N THR A 14 -2.40 1.54 -11.37
CA THR A 14 -3.79 1.99 -11.37
C THR A 14 -4.71 0.86 -11.76
N ILE A 15 -5.65 0.54 -10.87
CA ILE A 15 -6.69 -0.45 -11.10
C ILE A 15 -8.06 0.24 -11.12
N THR A 16 -8.93 -0.21 -12.02
CA THR A 16 -10.30 0.28 -12.13
C THR A 16 -11.23 -0.89 -12.40
N SER A 17 -12.40 -0.91 -11.76
CA SER A 17 -13.41 -1.91 -12.03
C SER A 17 -14.80 -1.39 -11.67
N SER A 18 -15.84 -2.10 -12.11
CA SER A 18 -17.23 -1.78 -11.80
C SER A 18 -18.12 -3.02 -11.81
N ASN A 19 -19.16 -3.02 -10.98
CA ASN A 19 -20.29 -3.95 -11.04
C ASN A 19 -21.60 -3.15 -11.21
N ASP A 20 -22.75 -3.82 -11.14
CA ASP A 20 -24.07 -3.19 -11.31
C ASP A 20 -24.40 -2.12 -10.25
N ARG A 21 -23.64 -2.07 -9.15
CA ARG A 21 -23.91 -1.22 -7.98
C ARG A 21 -22.92 -0.07 -7.84
N LEU A 22 -21.64 -0.31 -8.14
CA LEU A 22 -20.56 0.65 -7.92
C LEU A 22 -19.42 0.49 -8.92
N ALA A 23 -18.69 1.58 -9.11
CA ALA A 23 -17.43 1.63 -9.85
C ALA A 23 -16.34 2.20 -8.94
N TYR A 24 -15.11 1.71 -9.07
CA TYR A 24 -13.96 2.21 -8.32
C TYR A 24 -12.74 2.43 -9.22
N ALA A 25 -11.84 3.27 -8.72
CA ALA A 25 -10.47 3.41 -9.19
C ALA A 25 -9.54 3.51 -7.98
N ALA A 26 -8.42 2.78 -7.99
CA ALA A 26 -7.35 2.90 -7.01
C ALA A 26 -6.02 3.09 -7.74
N SER A 27 -5.13 3.89 -7.17
CA SER A 27 -3.81 4.18 -7.75
C SER A 27 -2.77 4.29 -6.65
N SER A 28 -1.70 3.52 -6.74
CA SER A 28 -0.54 3.58 -5.84
C SER A 28 0.70 4.08 -6.57
N MET A 29 1.60 4.75 -5.85
CA MET A 29 2.85 5.31 -6.36
C MET A 29 3.86 5.40 -5.23
N GLN A 30 5.09 4.91 -5.42
CA GLN A 30 6.13 4.92 -4.38
C GLN A 30 6.64 6.33 -4.05
N GLY A 31 6.81 7.18 -5.07
CA GLY A 31 7.33 8.52 -4.89
C GLY A 31 8.79 8.52 -4.43
N TRP A 32 9.09 9.30 -3.39
CA TRP A 32 10.47 9.57 -2.95
C TRP A 32 11.05 8.54 -1.99
N ARG A 33 10.22 7.64 -1.45
CA ARG A 33 10.67 6.63 -0.49
C ARG A 33 11.54 5.59 -1.18
N MET A 34 12.45 4.98 -0.41
CA MET A 34 13.32 3.93 -0.91
C MET A 34 12.53 2.69 -1.33
N SER A 35 11.40 2.42 -0.65
CA SER A 35 10.55 1.28 -0.94
C SER A 35 9.07 1.63 -0.86
N GLN A 36 8.22 0.91 -1.60
CA GLN A 36 6.76 0.99 -1.46
C GLN A 36 6.29 0.06 -0.35
N GLU A 37 5.75 0.62 0.73
CA GLU A 37 5.25 -0.12 1.90
C GLU A 37 3.72 -0.21 1.94
N ASP A 38 3.02 0.51 1.05
CA ASP A 38 1.56 0.50 0.95
C ASP A 38 1.04 -0.79 0.30
N ALA A 39 -0.14 -1.22 0.75
CA ALA A 39 -0.97 -2.22 0.09
C ALA A 39 -2.44 -1.78 0.10
N HIS A 40 -3.29 -2.41 -0.72
CA HIS A 40 -4.72 -2.09 -0.74
C HIS A 40 -5.58 -3.27 -1.21
N ASN A 41 -6.88 -3.21 -0.89
CA ASN A 41 -7.91 -4.07 -1.48
C ASN A 41 -9.01 -3.19 -2.10
N ALA A 42 -9.54 -3.66 -3.23
CA ALA A 42 -10.74 -3.11 -3.85
C ALA A 42 -11.61 -4.24 -4.43
N ILE A 43 -12.39 -4.86 -3.55
CA ILE A 43 -13.18 -6.07 -3.82
C ILE A 43 -14.64 -5.68 -3.96
N LEU A 44 -15.13 -5.62 -5.20
CA LEU A 44 -16.50 -5.22 -5.53
C LEU A 44 -17.54 -6.22 -5.00
N ASP A 45 -17.30 -7.49 -5.22
CA ASP A 45 -18.21 -8.57 -4.83
C ASP A 45 -17.57 -9.31 -3.65
N PHE A 46 -17.45 -8.60 -2.54
CA PHE A 46 -16.87 -9.15 -1.32
C PHE A 46 -17.78 -10.25 -0.78
N ASP A 47 -19.09 -10.01 -0.72
CA ASP A 47 -20.12 -11.05 -0.63
C ASP A 47 -21.35 -10.64 -1.46
N ASP A 48 -22.46 -11.38 -1.33
CA ASP A 48 -23.70 -11.13 -2.06
C ASP A 48 -24.17 -9.66 -1.99
N LYS A 49 -23.91 -8.96 -0.88
CA LYS A 49 -24.48 -7.64 -0.58
C LYS A 49 -23.46 -6.56 -0.26
N THR A 50 -22.17 -6.89 -0.18
CA THR A 50 -21.14 -5.97 0.29
C THR A 50 -19.93 -5.91 -0.63
N SER A 51 -19.23 -4.79 -0.55
CA SER A 51 -17.95 -4.53 -1.18
C SER A 51 -16.95 -4.15 -0.10
N PHE A 52 -15.68 -4.51 -0.30
CA PHE A 52 -14.61 -4.26 0.67
C PHE A 52 -13.50 -3.42 0.03
N PHE A 53 -13.18 -2.31 0.67
CA PHE A 53 -12.10 -1.41 0.26
C PHE A 53 -11.22 -1.11 1.48
N ALA A 54 -9.91 -1.23 1.31
CA ALA A 54 -8.96 -0.96 2.37
C ALA A 54 -7.64 -0.43 1.80
N VAL A 55 -6.96 0.41 2.57
CA VAL A 55 -5.60 0.87 2.31
C VAL A 55 -4.79 0.60 3.57
N TYR A 56 -3.63 0.00 3.40
CA TYR A 56 -2.70 -0.37 4.45
C TYR A 56 -1.41 0.39 4.21
N ASP A 57 -1.05 1.30 5.12
CA ASP A 57 0.18 2.10 5.08
C ASP A 57 1.21 1.39 5.96
N GLY A 58 2.16 0.70 5.32
CA GLY A 58 3.23 -0.01 6.01
C GLY A 58 4.27 0.96 6.58
N HIS A 59 4.97 0.55 7.64
CA HIS A 59 6.05 1.35 8.21
C HIS A 59 7.19 0.48 8.73
N GLY A 60 8.37 0.60 8.11
CA GLY A 60 9.55 -0.19 8.48
C GLY A 60 9.47 -1.63 7.97
N GLY A 61 8.80 -1.83 6.85
CA GLY A 61 8.44 -3.11 6.25
C GLY A 61 7.09 -3.07 5.54
N ALA A 62 6.99 -3.77 4.40
CA ALA A 62 5.74 -3.93 3.65
C ALA A 62 4.99 -5.22 4.01
N GLU A 63 5.65 -6.15 4.69
CA GLU A 63 5.19 -7.51 4.92
C GLU A 63 3.86 -7.55 5.69
N ILE A 64 3.68 -6.68 6.69
CA ILE A 64 2.43 -6.61 7.45
C ILE A 64 1.30 -6.03 6.59
N ALA A 65 1.56 -4.95 5.84
CA ALA A 65 0.57 -4.33 4.95
C ALA A 65 0.12 -5.32 3.86
N LEU A 66 1.07 -6.04 3.26
CA LEU A 66 0.81 -7.08 2.26
C LEU A 66 0.06 -8.27 2.86
N TYR A 67 0.43 -8.72 4.06
CA TYR A 67 -0.27 -9.79 4.76
C TYR A 67 -1.72 -9.39 5.10
N CYS A 68 -1.95 -8.14 5.51
CA CYS A 68 -3.30 -7.61 5.71
C CYS A 68 -4.11 -7.66 4.40
N ALA A 69 -3.54 -7.17 3.30
CA ALA A 69 -4.23 -7.16 2.01
C ALA A 69 -4.59 -8.57 1.50
N ARG A 70 -3.77 -9.58 1.82
CA ARG A 70 -4.00 -10.98 1.40
C ARG A 70 -4.98 -11.73 2.29
N HIS A 71 -4.94 -11.51 3.61
CA HIS A 71 -5.62 -12.40 4.56
C HIS A 71 -6.74 -11.76 5.36
N LEU A 72 -6.70 -10.43 5.60
CA LEU A 72 -7.74 -9.76 6.40
C LEU A 72 -9.15 -9.89 5.80
N PRO A 73 -9.35 -9.76 4.47
CA PRO A 73 -10.70 -9.85 3.89
C PRO A 73 -11.37 -11.21 4.17
N ASP A 74 -10.66 -12.32 3.94
CA ASP A 74 -11.19 -13.65 4.20
C ASP A 74 -11.31 -13.96 5.69
N PHE A 75 -10.37 -13.47 6.50
CA PHE A 75 -10.44 -13.59 7.96
C PHE A 75 -11.72 -12.94 8.52
N LEU A 76 -12.09 -11.75 8.05
CA LEU A 76 -13.30 -11.06 8.48
C LEU A 76 -14.57 -11.90 8.18
N LYS A 77 -14.65 -12.54 7.02
CA LYS A 77 -15.79 -13.40 6.64
C LYS A 77 -15.95 -14.63 7.53
N GLN A 78 -14.87 -15.11 8.13
CA GLN A 78 -14.87 -16.29 9.00
C GLN A 78 -15.36 -15.99 10.42
N LEU A 79 -15.48 -14.72 10.80
CA LEU A 79 -15.97 -14.35 12.14
C LEU A 79 -17.47 -14.58 12.26
N ASP A 80 -17.89 -15.19 13.37
CA ASP A 80 -19.31 -15.38 13.70
C ASP A 80 -20.05 -14.02 13.71
N SER A 81 -19.42 -12.98 14.24
CA SER A 81 -19.97 -11.61 14.24
C SER A 81 -20.19 -11.06 12.83
N TYR A 82 -19.37 -11.43 11.84
CA TYR A 82 -19.60 -11.06 10.45
C TYR A 82 -20.77 -11.85 9.85
N GLN A 83 -20.79 -13.17 10.06
CA GLN A 83 -21.83 -14.06 9.54
C GLN A 83 -23.23 -13.75 10.11
N GLU A 84 -23.30 -13.25 11.34
CA GLU A 84 -24.51 -12.74 11.98
C GLU A 84 -24.91 -11.33 11.52
N GLY A 85 -24.12 -10.69 10.65
CA GLY A 85 -24.36 -9.33 10.14
C GLY A 85 -24.01 -8.21 11.12
N ARG A 86 -23.33 -8.51 12.24
CA ARG A 86 -22.85 -7.53 13.23
C ARG A 86 -21.53 -6.90 12.80
N LEU A 87 -21.54 -6.19 11.66
CA LEU A 87 -20.33 -5.67 11.01
C LEU A 87 -19.42 -4.82 11.92
N LYS A 88 -20.00 -3.99 12.79
CA LYS A 88 -19.21 -3.17 13.74
C LYS A 88 -18.38 -4.05 14.67
N ASP A 89 -19.01 -5.07 15.25
CA ASP A 89 -18.35 -5.97 16.18
C ASP A 89 -17.33 -6.83 15.43
N ALA A 90 -17.68 -7.28 14.21
CA ALA A 90 -16.79 -8.04 13.34
C ALA A 90 -15.50 -7.30 12.98
N LEU A 91 -15.57 -5.98 12.72
CA LEU A 91 -14.37 -5.19 12.47
C LEU A 91 -13.51 -5.04 13.72
N ILE A 92 -14.11 -4.73 14.88
CA ILE A 92 -13.35 -4.59 16.14
C ILE A 92 -12.70 -5.92 16.51
N GLU A 93 -13.47 -6.99 16.51
CA GLU A 93 -13.01 -8.35 16.79
C GLU A 93 -11.97 -8.80 15.77
N GLY A 94 -12.21 -8.53 14.49
CA GLY A 94 -11.36 -8.90 13.39
C GLY A 94 -9.97 -8.29 13.52
N PHE A 95 -9.87 -6.99 13.74
CA PHE A 95 -8.56 -6.34 13.92
C PHE A 95 -7.82 -6.87 15.14
N LEU A 96 -8.49 -7.05 16.29
CA LEU A 96 -7.84 -7.55 17.51
C LEU A 96 -7.35 -8.99 17.39
N LYS A 97 -8.17 -9.87 16.80
CA LYS A 97 -7.80 -11.27 16.59
C LYS A 97 -6.76 -11.42 15.49
N PHE A 98 -6.90 -10.67 14.40
CA PHE A 98 -5.94 -10.71 13.29
C PHE A 98 -4.56 -10.22 13.75
N ASP A 99 -4.48 -9.15 14.54
CA ASP A 99 -3.22 -8.69 15.14
C ASP A 99 -2.60 -9.75 16.05
N SER A 100 -3.42 -10.45 16.84
CA SER A 100 -2.94 -11.56 17.68
C SER A 100 -2.35 -12.71 16.86
N LEU A 101 -2.82 -12.96 15.63
CA LEU A 101 -2.26 -13.98 14.73
C LEU A 101 -0.85 -13.63 14.25
N LEU A 102 -0.48 -12.36 14.17
CA LEU A 102 0.87 -11.94 13.76
C LEU A 102 1.95 -12.42 14.74
N LEU A 103 1.55 -12.82 15.94
CA LEU A 103 2.46 -13.39 16.95
C LEU A 103 2.69 -14.91 16.78
N ASP A 104 1.83 -15.60 16.01
CA ASP A 104 1.94 -17.03 15.74
C ASP A 104 3.25 -17.34 14.98
N PRO A 105 4.05 -18.34 15.42
CA PRO A 105 5.25 -18.76 14.71
C PRO A 105 5.05 -19.04 13.20
N ASN A 106 3.92 -19.63 12.81
CA ASN A 106 3.66 -19.94 11.40
C ASN A 106 3.44 -18.67 10.58
N VAL A 107 2.72 -17.70 11.15
CA VAL A 107 2.48 -16.41 10.50
C VAL A 107 3.78 -15.62 10.41
N LYS A 108 4.63 -15.67 11.44
CA LYS A 108 5.97 -15.05 11.40
C LYS A 108 6.85 -15.59 10.28
N GLU A 109 6.81 -16.88 10.01
CA GLU A 109 7.56 -17.49 8.88
C GLU A 109 7.05 -16.96 7.52
N ILE A 110 5.73 -16.81 7.38
CA ILE A 110 5.14 -16.18 6.19
C ILE A 110 5.59 -14.72 6.07
N LEU A 111 5.56 -13.96 7.16
CA LEU A 111 5.98 -12.56 7.19
C LEU A 111 7.47 -12.39 6.83
N GLN A 112 8.34 -13.27 7.33
CA GLN A 112 9.76 -13.30 6.96
C GLN A 112 9.92 -13.58 5.46
N THR A 113 9.17 -14.53 4.92
CA THR A 113 9.18 -14.81 3.47
C THR A 113 8.72 -13.59 2.66
N LEU A 114 7.68 -12.88 3.12
CA LEU A 114 7.20 -11.67 2.48
C LEU A 114 8.22 -10.53 2.50
N ALA A 115 8.97 -10.38 3.59
CA ALA A 115 10.06 -9.42 3.69
C ALA A 115 11.18 -9.77 2.68
N ASP A 116 11.59 -11.03 2.62
CA ASP A 116 12.68 -11.50 1.74
C ASP A 116 12.33 -11.44 0.24
N LEU A 117 11.06 -11.60 -0.14
CA LEU A 117 10.60 -11.55 -1.53
C LEU A 117 10.68 -10.14 -2.12
N LYS A 118 10.50 -9.10 -1.31
CA LYS A 118 10.56 -7.71 -1.77
C LYS A 118 11.99 -7.31 -2.17
N ASP A 119 13.00 -7.83 -1.47
CA ASP A 119 14.41 -7.56 -1.76
C ASP A 119 14.89 -8.21 -3.08
N LYS A 120 14.16 -9.20 -3.61
CA LYS A 120 14.52 -9.92 -4.84
C LYS A 120 13.79 -9.40 -6.08
N ASN A 121 12.67 -8.69 -5.90
CA ASN A 121 11.76 -8.29 -6.98
C ASN A 121 12.06 -6.90 -7.58
N ASP A 122 13.28 -6.38 -7.45
CA ASP A 122 13.82 -5.31 -8.32
C ASP A 122 13.90 -5.72 -9.82
N ASN A 123 13.46 -6.94 -10.18
CA ASN A 123 13.21 -7.36 -11.54
C ASN A 123 11.74 -7.80 -11.68
N ASP A 124 10.98 -6.98 -12.41
CA ASP A 124 9.61 -7.18 -12.90
C ASP A 124 9.16 -8.65 -13.02
N GLU A 125 8.34 -9.15 -12.10
CA GLU A 125 7.29 -10.14 -12.44
C GLU A 125 6.04 -9.90 -11.56
N GLN A 126 4.91 -9.68 -12.24
CA GLN A 126 3.57 -9.74 -11.65
C GLN A 126 3.37 -11.14 -11.08
N ILE A 127 3.18 -11.24 -9.77
CA ILE A 127 2.75 -12.50 -9.15
C ILE A 127 1.22 -12.54 -9.25
N ASP A 128 0.73 -13.34 -10.20
CA ASP A 128 -0.67 -13.71 -10.33
C ASP A 128 -1.15 -14.43 -9.06
N ASP A 129 -2.37 -14.08 -8.65
CA ASP A 129 -3.13 -14.70 -7.58
C ASP A 129 -3.22 -16.23 -7.72
N ALA A 130 -3.13 -16.91 -6.58
CA ALA A 130 -3.41 -18.33 -6.35
C ALA A 130 -2.32 -19.36 -6.77
N SER A 131 -1.29 -19.50 -5.93
CA SER A 131 -0.85 -20.85 -5.53
C SER A 131 -0.01 -20.81 -4.26
N ASP A 132 -0.48 -21.58 -3.26
CA ASP A 132 0.29 -22.07 -2.13
C ASP A 132 1.55 -22.79 -2.63
N GLY A 133 2.72 -22.22 -2.35
CA GLY A 133 3.99 -22.64 -2.94
C GLY A 133 5.17 -22.17 -2.11
N VAL A 134 5.48 -22.92 -1.05
CA VAL A 134 6.62 -22.73 -0.16
C VAL A 134 7.93 -22.74 -0.94
N ILE A 135 8.71 -21.66 -0.86
CA ILE A 135 10.12 -21.62 -1.27
C ILE A 135 10.96 -21.23 -0.05
N VAL A 136 11.88 -22.13 0.32
CA VAL A 136 12.83 -22.00 1.42
C VAL A 136 14.05 -21.16 1.00
N SER A 137 14.64 -20.45 1.98
CA SER A 137 16.01 -19.86 2.03
C SER A 137 16.13 -18.39 1.57
N THR A 138 16.82 -17.47 2.27
CA THR A 138 18.02 -17.57 3.13
C THR A 138 18.11 -16.28 3.98
N ASN A 139 18.52 -16.38 5.25
CA ASN A 139 18.68 -15.30 6.23
C ASN A 139 19.50 -14.08 5.75
N VAL A 140 18.88 -13.00 5.25
CA VAL A 140 19.42 -11.61 5.28
C VAL A 140 18.26 -10.62 5.08
N SER A 141 17.74 -9.93 6.12
CA SER A 141 16.80 -8.79 5.89
C SER A 141 16.36 -7.96 7.12
N GLU A 142 16.67 -8.30 8.38
CA GLU A 142 16.21 -7.45 9.52
C GLU A 142 17.01 -6.13 9.70
N GLU A 143 18.28 -6.07 9.29
CA GLU A 143 19.14 -4.91 9.57
C GLU A 143 18.79 -3.67 8.72
N LEU A 144 18.30 -3.87 7.49
CA LEU A 144 18.04 -2.78 6.53
C LEU A 144 16.82 -1.91 6.92
N ASN A 145 15.73 -2.53 7.37
CA ASN A 145 14.50 -1.80 7.76
C ASN A 145 14.69 -0.97 9.02
N VAL A 146 15.47 -1.48 9.99
CA VAL A 146 15.79 -0.76 11.22
C VAL A 146 16.64 0.48 10.91
N GLU A 147 17.55 0.39 9.94
CA GLU A 147 18.35 1.52 9.50
C GLU A 147 17.51 2.61 8.82
N GLU A 148 16.56 2.27 7.94
CA GLU A 148 15.68 3.26 7.30
C GLU A 148 14.83 4.02 8.32
N ALA A 149 14.16 3.30 9.24
CA ALA A 149 13.34 3.94 10.28
C ALA A 149 14.16 4.85 11.20
N GLN A 150 15.39 4.46 11.55
CA GLN A 150 16.31 5.29 12.33
C GLN A 150 16.78 6.52 11.56
N LEU A 151 17.02 6.40 10.25
CA LEU A 151 17.39 7.51 9.38
C LEU A 151 16.25 8.52 9.27
N LEU A 152 15.01 8.07 9.07
CA LEU A 152 13.82 8.91 9.03
C LEU A 152 13.63 9.69 10.34
N LYS A 153 13.78 9.01 11.48
CA LYS A 153 13.69 9.67 12.80
C LYS A 153 14.76 10.75 12.95
N LYS A 154 16.02 10.43 12.62
CA LYS A 154 17.12 11.41 12.68
C LYS A 154 16.84 12.60 11.78
N GLU A 155 16.30 12.36 10.60
CA GLU A 155 15.96 13.42 9.65
C GLU A 155 14.83 14.33 10.13
N ALA A 156 13.79 13.76 10.78
CA ALA A 156 12.70 14.52 11.37
C ALA A 156 13.15 15.44 12.52
N GLU A 157 14.27 15.11 13.17
CA GLU A 157 14.87 15.92 14.23
C GLU A 157 15.82 17.02 13.71
N LEU A 158 16.14 17.03 12.39
CA LEU A 158 17.05 18.02 11.81
C LEU A 158 16.38 19.39 11.61
N PRO A 159 17.12 20.50 11.82
CA PRO A 159 16.67 21.83 11.44
C PRO A 159 16.36 21.95 9.95
N ILE A 160 15.37 22.76 9.60
CA ILE A 160 14.90 22.93 8.22
C ILE A 160 16.01 23.46 7.29
N GLU A 161 16.95 24.24 7.81
CA GLU A 161 18.10 24.77 7.08
C GLU A 161 19.06 23.65 6.63
N GLU A 162 19.19 22.60 7.45
CA GLU A 162 20.06 21.47 7.15
C GLU A 162 19.41 20.51 6.16
N LEU A 163 18.09 20.31 6.27
CA LEU A 163 17.29 19.62 5.25
C LEU A 163 17.37 20.33 3.89
N LEU A 164 17.26 21.66 3.90
CA LEU A 164 17.37 22.47 2.68
C LEU A 164 18.77 22.43 2.07
N LYS A 165 19.82 22.33 2.87
CA LYS A 165 21.18 22.17 2.36
C LYS A 165 21.40 20.78 1.75
N ARG A 166 20.71 19.77 2.27
CA ARG A 166 20.83 18.37 1.85
C ARG A 166 19.99 18.02 0.63
N TYR A 167 18.79 18.60 0.52
CA TYR A 167 17.80 18.27 -0.51
C TYR A 167 17.32 19.47 -1.33
N GLY A 168 17.65 20.71 -0.93
CA GLY A 168 17.30 21.91 -1.66
C GLY A 168 18.29 22.16 -2.80
N ASP A 169 17.74 22.36 -3.99
CA ASP A 169 18.51 22.80 -5.15
C ASP A 169 18.86 24.30 -4.99
N ASP A 170 20.15 24.62 -4.99
CA ASP A 170 20.73 25.96 -5.06
C ASP A 170 20.12 27.06 -4.16
N GLY A 171 19.75 26.72 -2.92
CA GLY A 171 19.63 27.67 -1.81
C GLY A 171 18.55 28.76 -1.95
N LYS A 172 17.61 28.64 -2.89
CA LYS A 172 16.49 29.57 -3.03
C LYS A 172 15.20 28.81 -3.27
N THR A 173 14.39 28.72 -2.21
CA THR A 173 13.03 28.15 -2.12
C THR A 173 12.94 26.64 -1.90
N PHE A 174 12.31 26.26 -0.78
CA PHE A 174 11.74 24.93 -0.60
C PHE A 174 10.57 24.79 -1.58
N GLN A 175 10.78 24.11 -2.71
CA GLN A 175 9.64 23.51 -3.40
C GLN A 175 9.30 22.26 -2.61
N SER A 176 8.20 22.30 -1.86
CA SER A 176 7.62 21.03 -1.39
C SER A 176 7.44 20.14 -2.62
N PRO A 177 7.97 18.92 -2.64
CA PRO A 177 7.78 18.00 -3.77
C PRO A 177 6.30 17.70 -4.05
N MET A 178 5.41 17.98 -3.10
CA MET A 178 3.95 17.90 -3.29
C MET A 178 3.36 18.99 -4.20
N ILE A 179 4.08 20.08 -4.45
CA ILE A 179 3.59 21.21 -5.26
C ILE A 179 4.58 21.48 -6.38
N SER A 180 4.65 20.57 -7.34
CA SER A 180 5.14 20.92 -8.68
C SER A 180 4.16 21.91 -9.30
N LYS A 181 4.63 23.13 -9.59
CA LYS A 181 3.86 24.18 -10.29
C LYS A 181 3.51 23.84 -11.75
N ASN A 182 3.82 22.64 -12.22
CA ASN A 182 3.60 22.23 -13.60
C ASN A 182 2.54 21.13 -13.73
N LYS A 183 1.29 21.48 -13.39
CA LYS A 183 0.09 20.97 -14.06
C LYS A 183 -1.09 21.82 -13.65
N ALA A 184 -1.29 22.92 -14.37
CA ALA A 184 -2.64 23.42 -14.59
C ALA A 184 -3.38 22.31 -15.37
N HIS A 185 -3.88 21.30 -14.65
CA HIS A 185 -4.78 20.32 -15.23
C HIS A 185 -6.10 21.04 -15.46
N ASN A 186 -6.49 21.10 -16.73
CA ASN A 186 -7.79 21.58 -17.16
C ASN A 186 -8.88 20.91 -16.32
N LEU A 187 -9.56 21.73 -15.50
CA LEU A 187 -10.86 21.37 -14.98
C LEU A 187 -11.76 20.99 -16.16
N LEU A 188 -12.34 19.79 -16.07
CA LEU A 188 -13.62 19.38 -16.63
C LEU A 188 -13.91 19.83 -18.07
N LYS A 189 -13.66 18.93 -19.03
CA LYS A 189 -14.54 18.79 -20.18
C LYS A 189 -15.22 17.42 -20.08
N VAL A 190 -16.44 17.45 -19.58
CA VAL A 190 -17.40 16.36 -19.77
C VAL A 190 -17.76 16.41 -21.26
N ASP A 191 -17.32 15.42 -22.02
CA ASP A 191 -17.77 15.24 -23.39
C ASP A 191 -19.21 14.69 -23.36
N ASP A 192 -20.15 15.61 -23.51
CA ASP A 192 -21.58 15.37 -23.66
C ASP A 192 -21.88 14.86 -25.08
N LYS A 193 -21.60 13.58 -25.35
CA LYS A 193 -22.04 12.90 -26.58
C LYS A 193 -22.28 11.39 -26.38
N THR A 194 -23.37 11.06 -25.71
CA THR A 194 -24.11 9.81 -25.97
C THR A 194 -25.59 10.00 -25.66
N THR A 195 -26.24 10.84 -26.48
CA THR A 195 -27.67 10.70 -26.74
C THR A 195 -27.87 10.25 -28.19
N LYS A 196 -28.84 9.35 -28.37
CA LYS A 196 -29.37 8.76 -29.62
C LYS A 196 -28.75 7.41 -30.02
N ASN A 197 -29.46 6.32 -29.71
CA ASN A 197 -30.36 5.73 -30.70
C ASN A 197 -31.43 4.88 -30.01
N VAL A 198 -32.68 5.36 -30.14
CA VAL A 198 -33.90 4.58 -30.09
C VAL A 198 -34.26 4.32 -31.54
N GLU A 199 -34.33 3.06 -31.93
CA GLU A 199 -35.32 2.50 -32.86
C GLU A 199 -35.57 1.04 -32.46
#